data_AF-A0A948EV24-F1
#
_entry.id   AF-A0A948EV24-F1
#
_cell.length_a   1.000
_cell.length_b   1.000
_cell.length_c   1.000
_cell.angle_alpha   90.00
_cell.angle_beta   90.00
_cell.angle_gamma   90.00
#
_symmetry.space_group_name_H-M   'P 1'
#
loop_
_entity.id
_entity.type
_entity.pdbx_description
1 polymer ?
#
loop_
_entity_poly.entity_id
_entity_poly.type
_entity_poly.pdbx_seq_one_letter_code
_entity_poly.pdbx_strand_id
1 'polypeptide(L)'
;MLRHSLKFMLVLSCAFQLHAAVIKAGDIVEVKLAELKPTQAVISFDQVNYKLASYRNDGKKLVQDFCEMSGWGKKVQVSPESSLLRPDSYQCLGKVKGKKQKRSEMNTVVLGPDNQLYLTDGHHGFSALHDYVGKELKVSVLVTDVFDQPQQQKSGNKREFLSQLVAQGLSWPKDANGKALPADQWPTQLGRAALQNDPYRGAAYFLQGGIWKKPKPALPFVEFYWADYLRQQPALAFPGYKSAAALVQWLERIHAHMLGLKATTSISHGFTAAQLGWTGKADYQRLDQLLCAADKPGRLGLSLLMRGMDLFCGSQRFDSELLLDLGLQQLPTATNAAGQIQALIEIPAGQVAKWQQSKSQPLLLEWEMKDGKPRKINYLPYPTNYGIIPSTLYSVAKGGDGDPLDVLVLGPALDKGSVVQVRLIGLMRMSDQGERDDKLLAVPLGADYQQIHSVESLRAIYPGADQVLKLWFENYKGLPQQISVEGFAPAQEALQLVKDYSL
;
A
#
# COMPACT_ATOMS: atom_id res chain seq x y z
N MET A 1 50.00 54.20 34.65
CA MET A 1 48.53 53.95 34.53
C MET A 1 48.25 53.60 33.08
N LEU A 2 47.69 52.47 32.65
CA LEU A 2 47.13 51.26 33.29
C LEU A 2 47.39 50.08 32.32
N ARG A 3 47.84 48.94 32.86
CA ARG A 3 47.95 47.66 32.15
C ARG A 3 46.55 47.08 31.91
N HIS A 4 46.25 46.62 30.69
CA HIS A 4 45.04 45.83 30.40
C HIS A 4 45.40 44.33 30.43
N SER A 5 44.83 43.61 31.40
CA SER A 5 44.96 42.17 31.55
C SER A 5 43.87 41.44 30.75
N LEU A 6 44.26 40.61 29.79
CA LEU A 6 43.37 39.64 29.15
C LEU A 6 43.21 38.42 30.09
N LYS A 7 41.98 38.18 30.56
CA LYS A 7 41.61 36.91 31.23
C LYS A 7 41.18 35.91 30.16
N PHE A 8 41.97 34.86 29.95
CA PHE A 8 41.56 33.68 29.20
C PHE A 8 40.62 32.84 30.08
N MET A 9 39.36 32.70 29.67
CA MET A 9 38.38 31.83 30.29
C MET A 9 38.50 30.46 29.63
N LEU A 10 39.10 29.49 30.33
CA LEU A 10 39.24 28.11 29.89
C LEU A 10 37.86 27.42 30.01
N VAL A 11 37.15 27.27 28.89
CA VAL A 11 35.92 26.48 28.83
C VAL A 11 36.31 25.01 28.73
N LEU A 12 36.16 24.26 29.83
CA LEU A 12 36.26 22.81 29.84
C LEU A 12 35.09 22.23 29.02
N SER A 13 35.36 21.79 27.80
CA SER A 13 34.45 20.98 27.00
C SER A 13 34.40 19.56 27.59
N CYS A 14 33.37 19.27 28.37
CA CYS A 14 33.07 17.90 28.80
C CYS A 14 32.37 17.19 27.62
N ALA A 15 33.14 16.43 26.84
CA ALA A 15 32.61 15.60 25.78
C ALA A 15 31.90 14.38 26.39
N PHE A 16 30.59 14.48 26.61
CA PHE A 16 29.75 13.30 26.82
C PHE A 16 29.71 12.49 25.52
N GLN A 17 30.53 11.44 25.44
CA GLN A 17 30.36 10.39 24.44
C GLN A 17 29.05 9.65 24.76
N LEU A 18 27.97 9.98 24.06
CA LEU A 18 26.77 9.14 24.00
C LEU A 18 27.17 7.78 23.43
N HIS A 19 27.36 6.79 24.31
CA HIS A 19 27.38 5.40 23.89
C HIS A 19 25.97 5.05 23.40
N ALA A 20 25.84 4.68 22.12
CA ALA A 20 24.60 4.10 21.63
C ALA A 20 24.27 2.86 22.48
N ALA A 21 23.02 2.74 22.92
CA ALA A 21 22.59 1.61 23.73
C ALA A 21 22.79 0.29 22.96
N VAL A 22 23.43 -0.68 23.60
CA VAL A 22 23.65 -2.02 23.04
C VAL A 22 22.31 -2.78 23.01
N ILE A 23 21.88 -3.19 21.82
CA ILE A 23 20.66 -4.00 21.61
C ILE A 23 20.84 -5.41 22.20
N LYS A 24 19.83 -5.91 22.91
CA LYS A 24 19.82 -7.24 23.56
C LYS A 24 18.59 -8.05 23.15
N ALA A 25 18.68 -9.37 23.30
CA ALA A 25 17.51 -10.24 23.20
C ALA A 25 16.44 -9.81 24.22
N GLY A 26 15.19 -9.74 23.75
CA GLY A 26 14.06 -9.23 24.51
C GLY A 26 13.83 -7.72 24.37
N ASP A 27 14.70 -6.98 23.68
CA ASP A 27 14.45 -5.57 23.39
C ASP A 27 13.37 -5.38 22.33
N ILE A 28 12.62 -4.29 22.47
CA ILE A 28 11.72 -3.80 21.43
C ILE A 28 12.40 -2.59 20.80
N VAL A 29 12.68 -2.67 19.50
CA VAL A 29 13.37 -1.61 18.76
C VAL A 29 12.45 -1.05 17.68
N GLU A 30 12.54 0.26 17.46
CA GLU A 30 11.87 0.94 16.36
C GLU A 30 12.86 1.13 15.21
N VAL A 31 12.51 0.62 14.03
CA VAL A 31 13.40 0.57 12.86
C VAL A 31 12.63 0.86 11.58
N LYS A 32 13.29 1.39 10.57
CA LYS A 32 12.70 1.53 9.24
C LYS A 32 12.57 0.17 8.56
N LEU A 33 11.56 0.00 7.73
CA LEU A 33 11.44 -1.20 6.89
C LEU A 33 12.67 -1.42 5.99
N ALA A 34 13.33 -0.35 5.55
CA ALA A 34 14.57 -0.39 4.77
C ALA A 34 15.77 -1.01 5.51
N GLU A 35 15.73 -1.06 6.85
CA GLU A 35 16.82 -1.57 7.68
C GLU A 35 16.67 -3.07 7.98
N LEU A 36 15.51 -3.66 7.66
CA LEU A 36 15.21 -5.06 7.92
C LEU A 36 15.64 -5.95 6.75
N LYS A 37 16.46 -6.95 7.05
CA LYS A 37 16.88 -7.98 6.09
C LYS A 37 16.00 -9.22 6.20
N PRO A 38 15.38 -9.71 5.13
CA PRO A 38 14.55 -10.91 5.21
C PRO A 38 15.40 -12.18 5.42
N THR A 39 14.98 -13.07 6.33
CA THR A 39 15.54 -14.43 6.48
C THR A 39 14.90 -15.47 5.55
N GLN A 40 14.14 -15.05 4.54
CA GLN A 40 13.59 -15.92 3.51
C GLN A 40 13.55 -15.15 2.18
N ALA A 41 13.69 -15.83 1.06
CA ALA A 41 13.65 -15.17 -0.25
C ALA A 41 12.26 -15.13 -0.90
N VAL A 42 11.31 -15.89 -0.34
CA VAL A 42 10.01 -16.09 -0.96
C VAL A 42 8.89 -15.62 -0.04
N ILE A 43 7.86 -15.05 -0.63
CA ILE A 43 6.57 -14.76 0.01
C ILE A 43 5.45 -15.19 -0.94
N SER A 44 4.20 -15.13 -0.48
CA SER A 44 3.05 -15.25 -1.37
C SER A 44 2.61 -13.86 -1.75
N PHE A 45 2.73 -13.51 -3.02
CA PHE A 45 2.24 -12.24 -3.52
C PHE A 45 0.73 -12.14 -3.37
N ASP A 46 0.01 -13.26 -3.42
CA ASP A 46 -1.45 -13.26 -3.23
C ASP A 46 -1.85 -12.90 -1.79
N GLN A 47 -1.09 -13.36 -0.79
CA GLN A 47 -1.30 -12.94 0.59
C GLN A 47 -0.99 -11.44 0.79
N VAL A 48 0.02 -10.90 0.08
CA VAL A 48 0.33 -9.46 0.09
C VAL A 48 -0.76 -8.66 -0.64
N ASN A 49 -1.19 -9.10 -1.83
CA ASN A 49 -2.23 -8.46 -2.63
C ASN A 49 -3.55 -8.37 -1.87
N TYR A 50 -3.96 -9.43 -1.17
CA TYR A 50 -5.12 -9.39 -0.28
C TYR A 50 -5.01 -8.26 0.75
N LYS A 51 -3.84 -8.08 1.39
CA LYS A 51 -3.61 -7.00 2.36
C LYS A 51 -3.65 -5.64 1.68
N LEU A 52 -2.97 -5.48 0.53
CA LEU A 52 -2.97 -4.24 -0.24
C LEU A 52 -4.40 -3.84 -0.65
N ALA A 53 -5.20 -4.77 -1.18
CA ALA A 53 -6.60 -4.55 -1.47
C ALA A 53 -7.38 -4.13 -0.22
N SER A 54 -7.15 -4.81 0.90
CA SER A 54 -7.81 -4.46 2.17
C SER A 54 -7.42 -3.07 2.67
N TYR A 55 -6.18 -2.63 2.47
CA TYR A 55 -5.71 -1.30 2.84
C TYR A 55 -6.27 -0.21 1.93
N ARG A 56 -6.45 -0.52 0.64
CA ARG A 56 -7.14 0.37 -0.32
C ARG A 56 -8.62 0.55 0.05
N ASN A 57 -9.30 -0.52 0.44
CA ASN A 57 -10.73 -0.54 0.70
C ASN A 57 -11.12 -0.10 2.11
N ASP A 58 -10.18 -0.09 3.05
CA ASP A 58 -10.39 0.35 4.42
C ASP A 58 -9.07 0.89 5.01
N GLY A 59 -8.90 2.21 4.99
CA GLY A 59 -7.72 2.87 5.59
C GLY A 59 -7.54 2.54 7.07
N LYS A 60 -8.61 2.20 7.80
CA LYS A 60 -8.53 1.72 9.19
C LYS A 60 -7.81 0.38 9.26
N LYS A 61 -8.00 -0.51 8.29
CA LYS A 61 -7.38 -1.83 8.25
C LYS A 61 -5.86 -1.76 8.18
N LEU A 62 -5.33 -0.77 7.46
CA LEU A 62 -3.89 -0.47 7.43
C LEU A 62 -3.36 -0.16 8.84
N VAL A 63 -4.00 0.76 9.55
CA VAL A 63 -3.59 1.17 10.91
C VAL A 63 -3.79 0.03 11.91
N GLN A 64 -4.85 -0.77 11.78
CA GLN A 64 -5.08 -1.95 12.62
C GLN A 64 -3.96 -2.97 12.51
N ASP A 65 -3.59 -3.33 11.27
CA ASP A 65 -2.52 -4.29 11.02
C ASP A 65 -1.17 -3.75 11.54
N PHE A 66 -0.88 -2.46 11.32
CA PHE A 66 0.32 -1.80 11.87
C PHE A 66 0.37 -1.85 13.41
N CYS A 67 -0.72 -1.49 14.08
CA CYS A 67 -0.80 -1.52 15.53
C CYS A 67 -0.72 -2.93 16.11
N GLU A 68 -1.34 -3.92 15.46
CA GLU A 68 -1.26 -5.33 15.84
C GLU A 68 0.18 -5.86 15.74
N MET A 69 0.83 -5.67 14.58
CA MET A 69 2.22 -6.11 14.36
C MET A 69 3.22 -5.42 15.29
N SER A 70 2.87 -4.24 15.80
CA SER A 70 3.64 -3.50 16.81
C SER A 70 3.29 -3.91 18.25
N GLY A 71 2.45 -4.93 18.46
CA GLY A 71 2.09 -5.47 19.77
C GLY A 71 1.05 -4.65 20.55
N TRP A 72 0.39 -3.67 19.93
CA TRP A 72 -0.64 -2.82 20.56
C TRP A 72 -2.06 -3.37 20.38
N GLY A 73 -2.21 -4.42 19.58
CA GLY A 73 -3.49 -5.04 19.21
C GLY A 73 -4.28 -4.24 18.16
N LYS A 74 -5.41 -4.81 17.73
CA LYS A 74 -6.22 -4.31 16.58
C LYS A 74 -7.12 -3.10 16.86
N LYS A 75 -7.24 -2.64 18.11
CA LYS A 75 -8.16 -1.55 18.43
C LYS A 75 -7.47 -0.22 18.14
N VAL A 76 -8.04 0.56 17.22
CA VAL A 76 -7.46 1.83 16.74
C VAL A 76 -8.50 2.93 16.68
N GLN A 77 -8.04 4.17 16.73
CA GLN A 77 -8.80 5.37 16.40
C GLN A 77 -8.14 6.05 15.20
N VAL A 78 -8.95 6.34 14.17
CA VAL A 78 -8.52 6.90 12.88
C VAL A 78 -9.55 7.90 12.38
N SER A 79 -9.14 8.82 11.51
CA SER A 79 -9.96 9.70 10.68
C SER A 79 -9.64 9.48 9.19
N PRO A 80 -10.38 10.06 8.24
CA PRO A 80 -10.05 9.97 6.81
C PRO A 80 -8.64 10.47 6.47
N GLU A 81 -8.07 11.37 7.27
CA GLU A 81 -6.72 11.93 7.08
C GLU A 81 -5.63 11.09 7.77
N SER A 82 -5.98 10.02 8.49
CA SER A 82 -5.00 9.17 9.18
C SER A 82 -4.01 8.58 8.18
N SER A 83 -2.71 8.74 8.47
CA SER A 83 -1.62 8.21 7.66
C SER A 83 -0.53 7.64 8.54
N LEU A 84 0.04 6.50 8.16
CA LEU A 84 1.21 5.93 8.84
C LEU A 84 2.47 6.81 8.69
N LEU A 85 2.49 7.77 7.76
CA LEU A 85 3.55 8.78 7.64
C LEU A 85 3.36 9.98 8.60
N ARG A 86 2.19 10.09 9.24
CA ARG A 86 1.85 11.11 10.25
C ARG A 86 1.44 10.42 11.55
N PRO A 87 2.39 10.02 12.44
CA PRO A 87 2.09 9.23 13.63
C PRO A 87 1.12 9.84 14.64
N ASP A 88 0.92 11.16 14.58
CA ASP A 88 -0.03 11.95 15.37
C ASP A 88 -1.46 11.89 14.81
N SER A 89 -1.64 11.49 13.55
CA SER A 89 -2.93 11.41 12.87
C SER A 89 -3.76 10.16 13.21
N TYR A 90 -3.24 9.23 14.02
CA TYR A 90 -3.96 8.00 14.43
C TYR A 90 -3.55 7.56 15.84
N GLN A 91 -4.31 6.63 16.43
CA GLN A 91 -3.98 6.05 17.73
C GLN A 91 -4.12 4.53 17.76
N CYS A 92 -3.07 3.84 18.19
CA CYS A 92 -3.17 2.47 18.68
C CYS A 92 -3.75 2.49 20.11
N LEU A 93 -5.01 2.11 20.30
CA LEU A 93 -5.70 2.28 21.59
C LEU A 93 -5.08 1.45 22.73
N GLY A 94 -4.35 0.39 22.42
CA GLY A 94 -3.54 -0.32 23.42
C GLY A 94 -2.49 0.59 24.06
N LYS A 95 -1.79 1.39 23.25
CA LYS A 95 -0.76 2.34 23.68
C LYS A 95 -1.36 3.46 24.53
N VAL A 96 -2.45 4.06 24.07
CA VAL A 96 -3.15 5.16 24.77
C VAL A 96 -3.65 4.73 26.14
N LYS A 97 -4.14 3.49 26.27
CA LYS A 97 -4.61 2.92 27.54
C LYS A 97 -3.47 2.46 28.47
N GLY A 98 -2.21 2.77 28.16
CA GLY A 98 -1.06 2.37 28.96
C GLY A 98 -0.84 0.85 29.03
N LYS A 99 -1.38 0.07 28.08
CA LYS A 99 -1.16 -1.38 28.07
C LYS A 99 0.29 -1.68 27.72
N LYS A 100 0.84 -2.77 28.25
CA LYS A 100 2.13 -3.29 27.77
C LYS A 100 1.98 -3.87 26.37
N GLN A 101 3.02 -3.73 25.54
CA GLN A 101 3.07 -4.40 24.24
C GLN A 101 2.96 -5.91 24.43
N LYS A 102 2.09 -6.54 23.65
CA LYS A 102 1.94 -7.99 23.58
C LYS A 102 3.03 -8.55 22.69
N ARG A 103 4.14 -8.95 23.32
CA ARG A 103 5.31 -9.53 22.65
C ARG A 103 4.97 -10.72 21.73
N SER A 104 3.94 -11.51 22.07
CA SER A 104 3.46 -12.64 21.26
C SER A 104 2.76 -12.25 19.94
N GLU A 105 2.36 -10.98 19.78
CA GLU A 105 1.76 -10.46 18.55
C GLU A 105 2.78 -9.70 17.68
N MET A 106 4.01 -9.50 18.19
CA MET A 106 5.02 -8.71 17.50
C MET A 106 5.77 -9.53 16.46
N ASN A 107 6.09 -8.89 15.34
CA ASN A 107 7.05 -9.43 14.39
C ASN A 107 8.45 -9.47 15.03
N THR A 108 9.21 -10.49 14.70
CA THR A 108 10.47 -10.83 15.36
C THR A 108 11.67 -10.64 14.46
N VAL A 109 12.79 -10.26 15.06
CA VAL A 109 14.08 -10.11 14.40
C VAL A 109 15.17 -10.75 15.25
N VAL A 110 16.29 -11.09 14.60
CA VAL A 110 17.56 -11.36 15.28
C VAL A 110 18.59 -10.30 14.89
N LEU A 111 19.48 -9.97 15.82
CA LEU A 111 20.64 -9.13 15.53
C LEU A 111 21.76 -10.04 15.01
N GLY A 112 22.17 -9.83 13.76
CA GLY A 112 23.21 -10.60 13.09
C GLY A 112 24.49 -9.78 12.85
N PRO A 113 25.37 -10.28 11.95
CA PRO A 113 26.63 -9.62 11.61
C PRO A 113 26.45 -8.15 11.20
N ASP A 114 27.47 -7.34 11.48
CA ASP A 114 27.50 -5.90 11.23
C ASP A 114 26.35 -5.11 11.89
N ASN A 115 25.83 -5.62 13.02
CA ASN A 115 24.68 -5.08 13.75
C ASN A 115 23.41 -4.95 12.88
N GLN A 116 23.25 -5.86 11.91
CA GLN A 116 22.10 -5.85 11.01
C GLN A 116 20.95 -6.67 11.58
N LEU A 117 19.73 -6.16 11.43
CA LEU A 117 18.52 -6.85 11.89
C LEU A 117 17.96 -7.73 10.78
N TYR A 118 17.77 -9.00 11.11
CA TYR A 118 17.24 -10.01 10.21
C TYR A 118 15.82 -10.39 10.66
N LEU A 119 14.83 -10.12 9.83
CA LEU A 119 13.41 -10.39 10.07
C LEU A 119 13.15 -11.90 10.02
N THR A 120 12.80 -12.49 11.16
CA THR A 120 12.51 -13.92 11.32
C THR A 120 11.03 -14.26 11.19
N ASP A 121 10.14 -13.30 11.45
CA ASP A 121 8.70 -13.42 11.21
C ASP A 121 8.09 -12.09 10.74
N GLY A 122 7.00 -12.17 9.97
CA GLY A 122 6.26 -10.98 9.52
C GLY A 122 6.52 -10.54 8.07
N HIS A 123 7.25 -11.32 7.26
CA HIS A 123 7.66 -10.92 5.90
C HIS A 123 6.50 -10.47 5.01
N HIS A 124 5.35 -11.13 5.02
CA HIS A 124 4.19 -10.70 4.22
C HIS A 124 3.57 -9.39 4.73
N GLY A 125 3.44 -9.24 6.05
CA GLY A 125 2.84 -8.05 6.66
C GLY A 125 3.70 -6.81 6.42
N PHE A 126 4.99 -6.92 6.71
CA PHE A 126 5.93 -5.83 6.48
C PHE A 126 6.22 -5.58 5.00
N SER A 127 6.18 -6.60 4.13
CA SER A 127 6.22 -6.36 2.68
C SER A 127 4.97 -5.64 2.17
N ALA A 128 3.79 -5.91 2.73
CA ALA A 128 2.58 -5.17 2.39
C ALA A 128 2.67 -3.70 2.84
N LEU A 129 3.18 -3.44 4.06
CA LEU A 129 3.43 -2.06 4.52
C LEU A 129 4.52 -1.37 3.71
N HIS A 130 5.58 -2.09 3.33
CA HIS A 130 6.64 -1.58 2.47
C HIS A 130 6.11 -1.18 1.09
N ASP A 131 5.32 -2.06 0.45
CA ASP A 131 4.76 -1.82 -0.88
C ASP A 131 3.68 -0.73 -0.87
N TYR A 132 2.96 -0.55 0.24
CA TYR A 132 1.90 0.46 0.39
C TYR A 132 2.46 1.81 0.84
N VAL A 133 3.08 1.87 2.02
CA VAL A 133 3.53 3.14 2.63
C VAL A 133 4.94 3.54 2.18
N GLY A 134 5.81 2.56 1.93
CA GLY A 134 7.20 2.78 1.55
C GLY A 134 8.22 2.33 2.60
N LYS A 135 9.45 2.15 2.14
CA LYS A 135 10.58 1.60 2.93
C LYS A 135 11.02 2.45 4.14
N GLU A 136 10.68 3.73 4.14
CA GLU A 136 11.05 4.65 5.23
C GLU A 136 10.11 4.57 6.45
N LEU A 137 8.99 3.82 6.32
CA LEU A 137 8.07 3.61 7.44
C LEU A 137 8.81 2.94 8.60
N LYS A 138 8.66 3.51 9.80
CA LYS A 138 9.17 2.93 11.04
C LYS A 138 8.19 1.93 11.63
N VAL A 139 8.70 0.78 12.07
CA VAL A 139 7.95 -0.30 12.70
C VAL A 139 8.63 -0.74 13.99
N SER A 140 7.85 -1.24 14.95
CA SER A 140 8.39 -1.88 16.15
C SER A 140 8.60 -3.38 15.92
N VAL A 141 9.78 -3.89 16.28
CA VAL A 141 10.12 -5.32 16.21
C VAL A 141 10.66 -5.82 17.55
N LEU A 142 10.43 -7.09 17.84
CA LEU A 142 10.97 -7.77 19.01
C LEU A 142 12.27 -8.48 18.63
N VAL A 143 13.38 -8.13 19.28
CA VAL A 143 14.65 -8.84 19.13
C VAL A 143 14.56 -10.14 19.91
N THR A 144 14.58 -11.28 19.25
CA THR A 144 14.49 -12.60 19.91
C THR A 144 15.85 -13.17 20.25
N ASP A 145 16.88 -12.82 19.49
CA ASP A 145 18.24 -13.31 19.68
C ASP A 145 19.31 -12.34 19.18
N VAL A 146 20.53 -12.47 19.70
CA VAL A 146 21.70 -11.66 19.32
C VAL A 146 22.87 -12.59 19.01
N PHE A 147 23.30 -12.59 17.77
CA PHE A 147 24.44 -13.38 17.29
C PHE A 147 25.70 -12.52 17.40
N ASP A 148 26.36 -12.62 18.55
CA ASP A 148 27.60 -11.91 18.87
C ASP A 148 28.78 -12.39 18.00
N GLN A 149 29.69 -11.46 17.70
CA GLN A 149 31.01 -11.76 17.13
C GLN A 149 32.10 -11.30 18.11
N PRO A 150 32.98 -12.20 18.61
CA PRO A 150 34.24 -11.78 19.19
C PRO A 150 35.03 -10.95 18.16
N GLN A 151 35.68 -9.87 18.59
CA GLN A 151 36.32 -8.84 17.74
C GLN A 151 37.39 -9.35 16.73
N GLN A 152 37.68 -10.64 16.67
CA GLN A 152 38.65 -11.26 15.76
C GLN A 152 38.04 -11.94 14.53
N GLN A 153 36.71 -12.00 14.37
CA GLN A 153 36.05 -12.62 13.20
C GLN A 153 35.36 -11.60 12.27
N LYS A 154 35.92 -10.38 12.14
CA LYS A 154 35.49 -9.46 11.09
C LYS A 154 35.58 -10.16 9.72
N SER A 155 34.43 -10.43 9.10
CA SER A 155 34.21 -11.13 7.82
C SER A 155 34.12 -12.67 7.80
N GLY A 156 33.85 -13.32 8.94
CA GLY A 156 33.49 -14.75 9.04
C GLY A 156 32.10 -15.09 8.45
N ASN A 157 32.02 -15.02 7.13
CA ASN A 157 31.04 -15.51 6.16
C ASN A 157 29.55 -15.41 6.54
N LYS A 158 28.82 -14.48 5.89
CA LYS A 158 27.34 -14.45 5.80
C LYS A 158 26.72 -15.85 5.64
N ARG A 159 27.37 -16.77 4.92
CA ARG A 159 26.96 -18.16 4.79
C ARG A 159 26.87 -18.92 6.12
N GLU A 160 27.82 -18.77 7.03
CA GLU A 160 27.81 -19.43 8.34
C GLU A 160 26.66 -18.92 9.19
N PHE A 161 26.49 -17.59 9.26
CA PHE A 161 25.36 -16.98 9.94
C PHE A 161 24.01 -17.47 9.38
N LEU A 162 23.85 -17.47 8.05
CA LEU A 162 22.63 -17.99 7.42
C LEU A 162 22.42 -19.48 7.68
N SER A 163 23.49 -20.28 7.70
CA SER A 163 23.40 -21.71 8.06
C SER A 163 22.95 -21.91 9.50
N GLN A 164 23.41 -21.06 10.43
CA GLN A 164 22.95 -21.07 11.82
C GLN A 164 21.46 -20.73 11.93
N LEU A 165 20.98 -19.70 11.22
CA LEU A 165 19.56 -19.36 11.21
C LEU A 165 18.69 -20.51 10.68
N VAL A 166 19.14 -21.19 9.62
CA VAL A 166 18.45 -22.37 9.09
C VAL A 166 18.43 -23.50 10.11
N ALA A 167 19.57 -23.80 10.74
CA ALA A 167 19.68 -24.85 11.76
C ALA A 167 18.80 -24.60 12.98
N GLN A 168 18.56 -23.33 13.34
CA GLN A 168 17.68 -22.93 14.43
C GLN A 168 16.21 -22.77 14.02
N GLY A 169 15.86 -23.01 12.74
CA GLY A 169 14.49 -22.85 12.26
C GLY A 169 14.01 -21.39 12.26
N LEU A 170 14.93 -20.44 12.01
CA LEU A 170 14.68 -19.00 11.93
C LEU A 170 14.71 -18.47 10.50
N SER A 171 14.95 -19.35 9.53
CA SER A 171 15.15 -18.97 8.13
C SER A 171 14.72 -20.07 7.15
N TRP A 172 14.24 -19.66 5.99
CA TRP A 172 13.89 -20.54 4.88
C TRP A 172 14.88 -20.39 3.71
N PRO A 173 15.75 -21.37 3.44
CA PRO A 173 16.88 -21.20 2.53
C PRO A 173 16.57 -21.59 1.07
N LYS A 174 15.30 -21.51 0.64
CA LYS A 174 14.90 -21.91 -0.71
C LYS A 174 14.25 -20.77 -1.50
N ASP A 175 14.41 -20.84 -2.81
CA ASP A 175 13.80 -19.94 -3.80
C ASP A 175 12.34 -20.32 -4.11
N ALA A 176 11.69 -19.57 -5.01
CA ALA A 176 10.30 -19.79 -5.41
C ALA A 176 10.08 -21.08 -6.23
N ASN A 177 11.13 -21.85 -6.52
CA ASN A 177 11.07 -23.15 -7.16
C ASN A 177 11.38 -24.30 -6.17
N GLY A 178 11.60 -23.98 -4.89
CA GLY A 178 11.98 -24.95 -3.87
C GLY A 178 13.44 -25.41 -3.97
N LYS A 179 14.29 -24.67 -4.70
CA LYS A 179 15.73 -24.94 -4.81
C LYS A 179 16.49 -24.17 -3.73
N ALA A 180 17.60 -24.73 -3.25
CA ALA A 180 18.46 -24.06 -2.29
C ALA A 180 18.99 -22.73 -2.87
N LEU A 181 18.96 -21.68 -2.05
CA LEU A 181 19.36 -20.33 -2.45
C LEU A 181 20.77 -20.00 -1.94
N PRO A 182 21.75 -19.73 -2.83
CA PRO A 182 23.09 -19.30 -2.44
C PRO A 182 23.09 -18.00 -1.62
N ALA A 183 23.92 -17.92 -0.57
CA ALA A 183 23.96 -16.80 0.40
C ALA A 183 24.11 -15.39 -0.21
N ASP A 184 24.81 -15.28 -1.34
CA ASP A 184 25.00 -14.06 -2.13
C ASP A 184 23.73 -13.60 -2.86
N GLN A 185 22.81 -14.52 -3.15
CA GLN A 185 21.51 -14.24 -3.78
C GLN A 185 20.39 -13.94 -2.78
N TRP A 186 20.71 -13.89 -1.48
CA TRP A 186 19.69 -13.59 -0.46
C TRP A 186 19.25 -12.13 -0.54
N PRO A 187 17.93 -11.87 -0.45
CA PRO A 187 17.41 -10.53 -0.56
C PRO A 187 17.90 -9.66 0.60
N THR A 188 18.13 -8.40 0.29
CA THR A 188 18.62 -7.41 1.24
C THR A 188 17.54 -6.46 1.72
N GLN A 189 16.33 -6.54 1.16
CA GLN A 189 15.19 -5.66 1.44
C GLN A 189 13.88 -6.45 1.38
N LEU A 190 12.85 -5.91 2.01
CA LEU A 190 11.47 -6.41 1.96
C LEU A 190 10.73 -5.89 0.72
N GLY A 191 9.48 -6.34 0.55
CA GLY A 191 8.62 -5.92 -0.56
C GLY A 191 8.66 -6.85 -1.76
N ARG A 192 7.62 -6.80 -2.59
CA ARG A 192 7.46 -7.69 -3.75
C ARG A 192 8.48 -7.41 -4.87
N ALA A 193 9.16 -6.26 -4.85
CA ALA A 193 10.24 -5.97 -5.78
C ALA A 193 11.54 -6.74 -5.45
N ALA A 194 11.75 -7.12 -4.19
CA ALA A 194 12.96 -7.79 -3.72
C ALA A 194 12.76 -9.28 -3.44
N LEU A 195 11.55 -9.68 -3.04
CA LEU A 195 11.21 -11.06 -2.69
C LEU A 195 10.50 -11.77 -3.85
N GLN A 196 10.73 -13.07 -3.98
CA GLN A 196 10.13 -13.90 -5.01
C GLN A 196 8.72 -14.37 -4.60
N ASN A 197 7.86 -14.60 -5.59
CA ASN A 197 6.53 -15.15 -5.36
C ASN A 197 6.54 -16.68 -5.35
N ASP A 198 6.11 -17.30 -4.25
CA ASP A 198 5.83 -18.74 -4.16
C ASP A 198 4.30 -18.98 -4.16
N PRO A 199 3.72 -19.42 -5.30
CA PRO A 199 2.28 -19.68 -5.39
C PRO A 199 1.85 -20.88 -4.56
N TYR A 200 2.70 -21.90 -4.36
CA TYR A 200 2.37 -23.08 -3.56
C TYR A 200 2.27 -22.74 -2.08
N ARG A 201 3.15 -21.85 -1.59
CA ARG A 201 3.07 -21.28 -0.24
C ARG A 201 1.84 -20.36 -0.08
N GLY A 202 1.42 -19.71 -1.17
CA GLY A 202 0.12 -19.02 -1.24
C GLY A 202 -1.05 -19.97 -1.09
N ALA A 203 -1.07 -21.06 -1.86
CA ALA A 203 -2.10 -22.09 -1.77
C ALA A 203 -2.20 -22.69 -0.36
N ALA A 204 -1.07 -23.05 0.25
CA ALA A 204 -1.03 -23.54 1.62
C ALA A 204 -1.67 -22.56 2.61
N TYR A 205 -1.35 -21.26 2.50
CA TYR A 205 -1.96 -20.21 3.34
C TYR A 205 -3.46 -20.06 3.14
N PHE A 206 -3.94 -20.05 1.89
CA PHE A 206 -5.36 -19.88 1.61
C PHE A 206 -6.17 -21.09 2.07
N LEU A 207 -5.65 -22.31 1.91
CA LEU A 207 -6.27 -23.55 2.37
C LEU A 207 -6.18 -23.77 3.89
N GLN A 208 -5.43 -22.93 4.60
CA GLN A 208 -5.33 -22.98 6.06
C GLN A 208 -6.70 -22.70 6.72
N GLY A 209 -7.02 -23.55 7.70
CA GLY A 209 -8.26 -23.50 8.47
C GLY A 209 -9.33 -24.46 7.96
N GLY A 210 -9.24 -24.91 6.71
CA GLY A 210 -10.09 -25.95 6.13
C GLY A 210 -9.42 -27.32 6.22
N ILE A 211 -8.59 -27.65 5.23
CA ILE A 211 -7.96 -28.98 5.08
C ILE A 211 -6.76 -29.22 6.01
N TRP A 212 -6.19 -28.15 6.58
CA TRP A 212 -5.14 -28.21 7.58
C TRP A 212 -5.20 -27.00 8.52
N LYS A 213 -4.61 -27.09 9.71
CA LYS A 213 -4.54 -26.02 10.71
C LYS A 213 -3.12 -25.94 11.27
N LYS A 214 -2.71 -24.76 11.76
CA LYS A 214 -1.40 -24.63 12.41
C LYS A 214 -1.29 -25.61 13.58
N PRO A 215 -0.23 -26.45 13.62
CA PRO A 215 0.01 -27.37 14.72
C PRO A 215 0.09 -26.65 16.06
N LYS A 216 -0.15 -27.41 17.14
CA LYS A 216 0.08 -26.98 18.52
C LYS A 216 1.03 -28.00 19.18
N PRO A 217 2.23 -27.59 19.63
CA PRO A 217 2.81 -26.24 19.56
C PRO A 217 3.02 -25.75 18.12
N ALA A 218 3.15 -24.43 17.95
CA ALA A 218 3.36 -23.84 16.63
C ALA A 218 4.68 -24.33 16.04
N LEU A 219 4.63 -24.81 14.80
CA LEU A 219 5.81 -25.21 14.03
C LEU A 219 6.14 -24.08 13.04
N PRO A 220 7.38 -23.53 13.03
CA PRO A 220 7.79 -22.55 12.03
C PRO A 220 7.71 -23.11 10.60
N PHE A 221 7.42 -22.25 9.63
CA PHE A 221 7.43 -22.59 8.20
C PHE A 221 6.48 -23.70 7.74
N VAL A 222 5.40 -24.03 8.47
CA VAL A 222 4.45 -25.10 8.09
C VAL A 222 3.90 -24.91 6.67
N GLU A 223 3.56 -23.68 6.29
CA GLU A 223 3.10 -23.35 4.95
C GLU A 223 4.14 -23.68 3.86
N PHE A 224 5.43 -23.61 4.19
CA PHE A 224 6.53 -23.89 3.28
C PHE A 224 6.80 -25.39 3.14
N TYR A 225 6.66 -26.15 4.22
CA TYR A 225 6.71 -27.62 4.15
C TYR A 225 5.60 -28.17 3.25
N TRP A 226 4.38 -27.62 3.36
CA TRP A 226 3.30 -27.92 2.42
C TRP A 226 3.63 -27.50 0.99
N ALA A 227 4.19 -26.30 0.80
CA ALA A 227 4.56 -25.81 -0.52
C ALA A 227 5.58 -26.72 -1.24
N ASP A 228 6.61 -27.16 -0.53
CA ASP A 228 7.63 -28.09 -1.04
C ASP A 228 7.02 -29.41 -1.52
N TYR A 229 6.11 -29.97 -0.72
CA TYR A 229 5.43 -31.22 -1.08
C TYR A 229 4.52 -31.06 -2.30
N LEU A 230 3.69 -30.00 -2.32
CA LEU A 230 2.71 -29.78 -3.38
C LEU A 230 3.37 -29.52 -4.73
N ARG A 231 4.49 -28.79 -4.73
CA ARG A 231 5.26 -28.48 -5.95
C ARG A 231 5.92 -29.71 -6.58
N GLN A 232 6.12 -30.78 -5.82
CA GLN A 232 6.63 -32.05 -6.33
C GLN A 232 5.55 -32.92 -7.00
N GLN A 233 4.28 -32.56 -6.89
CA GLN A 233 3.18 -33.34 -7.47
C GLN A 233 2.93 -32.89 -8.91
N PRO A 234 3.20 -33.72 -9.94
CA PRO A 234 3.05 -33.30 -11.35
C PRO A 234 1.61 -32.87 -11.70
N ALA A 235 0.61 -33.53 -11.11
CA ALA A 235 -0.81 -33.19 -11.28
C ALA A 235 -1.21 -31.83 -10.68
N LEU A 236 -0.35 -31.26 -9.82
CA LEU A 236 -0.57 -29.97 -9.16
C LEU A 236 0.38 -28.89 -9.69
N ALA A 237 0.88 -29.04 -10.92
CA ALA A 237 1.65 -27.99 -11.59
C ALA A 237 0.88 -26.66 -11.57
N PHE A 238 1.56 -25.60 -11.13
CA PHE A 238 0.97 -24.27 -11.06
C PHE A 238 0.61 -23.78 -12.47
N PRO A 239 -0.66 -23.43 -12.75
CA PRO A 239 -1.11 -23.11 -14.10
C PRO A 239 -0.65 -21.74 -14.60
N GLY A 240 0.05 -20.96 -13.76
CA GLY A 240 0.28 -19.54 -13.99
C GLY A 240 -0.93 -18.70 -13.62
N TYR A 241 -0.75 -17.38 -13.69
CA TYR A 241 -1.79 -16.39 -13.42
C TYR A 241 -2.60 -16.07 -14.68
N LYS A 242 -3.23 -17.09 -15.28
CA LYS A 242 -3.98 -16.94 -16.54
C LYS A 242 -5.37 -16.32 -16.35
N SER A 243 -6.09 -16.75 -15.31
CA SER A 243 -7.42 -16.24 -14.95
C SER A 243 -7.76 -16.63 -13.51
N ALA A 244 -8.77 -15.95 -12.93
CA ALA A 244 -9.33 -16.31 -11.63
C ALA A 244 -9.79 -17.79 -11.60
N ALA A 245 -10.53 -18.22 -12.63
CA ALA A 245 -11.01 -19.60 -12.76
C ALA A 245 -9.86 -20.63 -12.77
N ALA A 246 -8.78 -20.36 -13.52
CA ALA A 246 -7.63 -21.29 -13.58
C ALA A 246 -6.95 -21.44 -12.22
N LEU A 247 -6.84 -20.35 -11.45
CA LEU A 247 -6.24 -20.39 -10.10
C LEU A 247 -7.16 -21.13 -9.12
N VAL A 248 -8.46 -20.88 -9.16
CA VAL A 248 -9.45 -21.55 -8.30
C VAL A 248 -9.46 -23.05 -8.55
N GLN A 249 -9.54 -23.49 -9.81
CA GLN A 249 -9.47 -24.91 -10.17
C GLN A 249 -8.17 -25.56 -9.69
N TRP A 250 -7.05 -24.82 -9.67
CA TRP A 250 -5.79 -25.33 -9.13
C TRP A 250 -5.83 -25.47 -7.61
N LEU A 251 -6.42 -24.54 -6.87
CA LEU A 251 -6.63 -24.66 -5.42
C LEU A 251 -7.59 -25.81 -5.07
N GLU A 252 -8.64 -26.02 -5.86
CA GLU A 252 -9.55 -27.16 -5.71
C GLU A 252 -8.82 -28.49 -5.91
N ARG A 253 -7.97 -28.60 -6.94
CA ARG A 253 -7.12 -29.79 -7.14
C ARG A 253 -6.16 -30.02 -5.98
N ILE A 254 -5.54 -28.97 -5.45
CA ILE A 254 -4.68 -29.07 -4.26
C ILE A 254 -5.50 -29.53 -3.05
N HIS A 255 -6.67 -28.93 -2.81
CA HIS A 255 -7.54 -29.31 -1.71
C HIS A 255 -7.95 -30.79 -1.79
N ALA A 256 -8.39 -31.25 -2.96
CA ALA A 256 -8.75 -32.64 -3.21
C ALA A 256 -7.56 -33.59 -3.02
N HIS A 257 -6.36 -33.21 -3.50
CA HIS A 257 -5.14 -33.98 -3.28
C HIS A 257 -4.80 -34.09 -1.79
N MET A 258 -4.83 -32.97 -1.07
CA MET A 258 -4.59 -32.95 0.37
C MET A 258 -5.61 -33.78 1.14
N LEU A 259 -6.87 -33.79 0.73
CA LEU A 259 -7.92 -34.62 1.33
C LEU A 259 -7.66 -36.12 1.18
N GLY A 260 -7.08 -36.55 0.06
CA GLY A 260 -6.72 -37.94 -0.19
C GLY A 260 -5.49 -38.46 0.58
N LEU A 261 -4.77 -37.59 1.30
CA LEU A 261 -3.59 -37.99 2.06
C LEU A 261 -3.97 -38.86 3.27
N LYS A 262 -3.05 -39.73 3.68
CA LYS A 262 -3.11 -40.38 5.00
C LYS A 262 -2.39 -39.54 6.04
N ALA A 263 -2.81 -39.62 7.30
CA ALA A 263 -2.14 -38.98 8.43
C ALA A 263 -0.61 -39.25 8.48
N THR A 264 -0.19 -40.44 8.06
CA THR A 264 1.22 -40.90 8.04
C THR A 264 1.98 -40.54 6.77
N THR A 265 1.35 -39.90 5.79
CA THR A 265 2.01 -39.53 4.53
C THR A 265 3.17 -38.59 4.82
N SER A 266 4.37 -38.91 4.31
CA SER A 266 5.53 -38.03 4.41
C SER A 266 5.33 -36.83 3.48
N ILE A 267 5.48 -35.62 4.02
CA ILE A 267 5.26 -34.36 3.30
C ILE A 267 6.60 -33.72 2.95
N SER A 268 7.35 -33.27 3.95
CA SER A 268 8.62 -32.58 3.76
C SER A 268 9.45 -32.61 5.05
N HIS A 269 10.78 -32.66 4.93
CA HIS A 269 11.73 -32.64 6.05
C HIS A 269 11.42 -33.67 7.16
N GLY A 270 10.93 -34.86 6.77
CA GLY A 270 10.58 -35.93 7.71
C GLY A 270 9.23 -35.76 8.42
N PHE A 271 8.53 -34.63 8.23
CA PHE A 271 7.22 -34.41 8.81
C PHE A 271 6.13 -35.17 8.05
N THR A 272 5.20 -35.73 8.81
CA THR A 272 3.97 -36.33 8.28
C THR A 272 2.85 -35.29 8.10
N ALA A 273 1.83 -35.64 7.32
CA ALA A 273 0.64 -34.81 7.15
C ALA A 273 0.01 -34.41 8.50
N ALA A 274 -0.12 -35.35 9.43
CA ALA A 274 -0.67 -35.09 10.76
C ALA A 274 0.19 -34.12 11.58
N GLN A 275 1.52 -34.24 11.52
CA GLN A 275 2.44 -33.34 12.21
C GLN A 275 2.39 -31.91 11.65
N LEU A 276 2.06 -31.76 10.35
CA LEU A 276 1.82 -30.47 9.71
C LEU A 276 0.36 -29.99 9.81
N GLY A 277 -0.44 -30.64 10.66
CA GLY A 277 -1.77 -30.19 11.05
C GLY A 277 -2.87 -30.49 10.03
N TRP A 278 -2.66 -31.46 9.14
CA TRP A 278 -3.71 -32.00 8.28
C TRP A 278 -4.93 -32.46 9.09
N THR A 279 -6.13 -32.13 8.63
CA THR A 279 -7.38 -32.46 9.34
C THR A 279 -8.12 -33.66 8.76
N GLY A 280 -7.84 -34.03 7.51
CA GLY A 280 -8.57 -35.07 6.78
C GLY A 280 -10.04 -34.77 6.54
N LYS A 281 -10.45 -33.50 6.70
CA LYS A 281 -11.82 -33.05 6.52
C LYS A 281 -11.88 -32.00 5.43
N ALA A 282 -12.82 -32.18 4.52
CA ALA A 282 -13.12 -31.18 3.50
C ALA A 282 -13.87 -30.00 4.11
N ASP A 283 -13.56 -28.81 3.64
CA ASP A 283 -14.30 -27.58 3.93
C ASP A 283 -14.42 -26.74 2.64
N TYR A 284 -15.22 -27.25 1.71
CA TYR A 284 -15.44 -26.60 0.41
C TYR A 284 -16.16 -25.26 0.56
N GLN A 285 -17.03 -25.11 1.56
CA GLN A 285 -17.67 -23.83 1.86
C GLN A 285 -16.63 -22.75 2.18
N ARG A 286 -15.59 -23.07 2.95
CA ARG A 286 -14.49 -22.14 3.21
C ARG A 286 -13.71 -21.82 1.93
N LEU A 287 -13.51 -22.79 1.04
CA LEU A 287 -12.84 -22.55 -0.25
C LEU A 287 -13.63 -21.54 -1.09
N ASP A 288 -14.96 -21.70 -1.17
CA ASP A 288 -15.84 -20.75 -1.85
C ASP A 288 -15.77 -19.36 -1.22
N GLN A 289 -15.78 -19.27 0.12
CA GLN A 289 -15.66 -18.02 0.87
C GLN A 289 -14.31 -17.29 0.67
N LEU A 290 -13.25 -17.99 0.25
CA LEU A 290 -12.00 -17.32 -0.12
C LEU A 290 -12.18 -16.51 -1.39
N LEU A 291 -12.96 -17.02 -2.34
CA LEU A 291 -13.23 -16.36 -3.61
C LEU A 291 -14.33 -15.30 -3.44
N CYS A 292 -15.48 -15.71 -2.92
CA CYS A 292 -16.66 -14.88 -2.71
C CYS A 292 -17.25 -15.13 -1.32
N ALA A 293 -17.19 -14.13 -0.45
CA ALA A 293 -17.85 -14.15 0.84
C ALA A 293 -19.25 -13.54 0.68
N ALA A 294 -20.24 -14.41 0.42
CA ALA A 294 -21.58 -14.01 -0.02
C ALA A 294 -21.53 -13.25 -1.36
N ASP A 295 -22.07 -12.03 -1.40
CA ASP A 295 -22.10 -11.16 -2.58
C ASP A 295 -20.86 -10.27 -2.72
N LYS A 296 -19.81 -10.49 -1.90
CA LYS A 296 -18.58 -9.66 -1.92
C LYS A 296 -17.32 -10.49 -2.16
N PRO A 297 -16.21 -9.89 -2.64
CA PRO A 297 -14.96 -10.59 -2.82
C PRO A 297 -14.42 -11.10 -1.48
N GLY A 298 -14.08 -12.38 -1.43
CA GLY A 298 -13.36 -12.98 -0.32
C GLY A 298 -11.88 -12.58 -0.32
N ARG A 299 -11.08 -13.18 0.57
CA ARG A 299 -9.65 -12.83 0.71
C ARG A 299 -8.85 -13.10 -0.57
N LEU A 300 -9.10 -14.25 -1.21
CA LEU A 300 -8.49 -14.57 -2.50
C LEU A 300 -9.10 -13.73 -3.63
N GLY A 301 -10.42 -13.49 -3.59
CA GLY A 301 -11.09 -12.60 -4.55
C GLY A 301 -10.45 -11.20 -4.60
N LEU A 302 -10.25 -10.57 -3.44
CA LEU A 302 -9.53 -9.29 -3.34
C LEU A 302 -8.10 -9.36 -3.90
N SER A 303 -7.40 -10.46 -3.67
CA SER A 303 -6.06 -10.67 -4.22
C SER A 303 -6.06 -10.79 -5.76
N LEU A 304 -7.08 -11.45 -6.32
CA LEU A 304 -7.25 -11.65 -7.75
C LEU A 304 -7.62 -10.35 -8.47
N LEU A 305 -8.53 -9.56 -7.89
CA LEU A 305 -8.83 -8.20 -8.35
C LEU A 305 -7.56 -7.34 -8.35
N MET A 306 -6.70 -7.53 -7.35
CA MET A 306 -5.41 -6.84 -7.31
C MET A 306 -4.40 -7.25 -8.40
N ARG A 307 -4.68 -8.32 -9.14
CA ARG A 307 -3.94 -8.73 -10.33
C ARG A 307 -4.61 -8.30 -11.63
N GLY A 308 -5.70 -7.54 -11.56
CA GLY A 308 -6.53 -7.21 -12.72
C GLY A 308 -7.31 -8.42 -13.24
N MET A 309 -7.61 -9.39 -12.38
CA MET A 309 -8.47 -10.52 -12.75
C MET A 309 -9.89 -10.26 -12.27
N ASP A 310 -10.80 -10.16 -13.23
CA ASP A 310 -12.22 -10.03 -12.95
C ASP A 310 -12.75 -11.22 -12.16
N LEU A 311 -13.70 -10.91 -11.29
CA LEU A 311 -14.33 -11.85 -10.38
C LEU A 311 -15.85 -11.70 -10.47
N PHE A 312 -16.56 -12.83 -10.46
CA PHE A 312 -18.01 -12.85 -10.37
C PHE A 312 -18.42 -13.48 -9.05
N CYS A 313 -19.12 -12.72 -8.20
CA CYS A 313 -19.73 -13.23 -6.97
C CYS A 313 -21.25 -13.16 -7.11
N GLY A 314 -21.88 -14.31 -7.36
CA GLY A 314 -23.29 -14.35 -7.74
C GLY A 314 -23.52 -13.67 -9.10
N SER A 315 -24.44 -12.70 -9.15
CA SER A 315 -24.72 -11.89 -10.34
C SER A 315 -23.84 -10.63 -10.46
N GLN A 316 -23.03 -10.32 -9.44
CA GLN A 316 -22.19 -9.12 -9.43
C GLN A 316 -20.82 -9.41 -10.04
N ARG A 317 -20.39 -8.55 -10.96
CA ARG A 317 -19.03 -8.50 -11.51
C ARG A 317 -18.20 -7.52 -10.69
N PHE A 318 -16.98 -7.93 -10.38
CA PHE A 318 -15.95 -7.15 -9.71
C PHE A 318 -14.77 -7.10 -10.67
N ASP A 319 -14.31 -5.90 -11.02
CA ASP A 319 -13.15 -5.67 -11.89
C ASP A 319 -12.16 -4.70 -11.21
N SER A 320 -11.12 -4.27 -11.93
CA SER A 320 -10.12 -3.34 -11.40
C SER A 320 -10.65 -1.93 -11.17
N GLU A 321 -11.67 -1.48 -11.92
CA GLU A 321 -12.32 -0.18 -11.68
C GLU A 321 -13.02 -0.19 -10.32
N LEU A 322 -13.58 -1.33 -9.90
CA LEU A 322 -14.20 -1.44 -8.59
C LEU A 322 -13.21 -1.22 -7.42
N LEU A 323 -11.94 -1.62 -7.54
CA LEU A 323 -10.95 -1.33 -6.49
C LEU A 323 -10.63 0.16 -6.41
N LEU A 324 -10.68 0.86 -7.54
CA LEU A 324 -10.58 2.31 -7.57
C LEU A 324 -11.86 2.92 -6.96
N ASP A 325 -13.05 2.50 -7.39
CA ASP A 325 -14.35 2.95 -6.85
C ASP A 325 -14.46 2.76 -5.34
N LEU A 326 -14.17 1.57 -4.81
CA LEU A 326 -14.22 1.30 -3.36
C LEU A 326 -13.22 2.16 -2.58
N GLY A 327 -12.10 2.50 -3.20
CA GLY A 327 -11.14 3.43 -2.63
C GLY A 327 -11.64 4.89 -2.68
N LEU A 328 -12.22 5.30 -3.81
CA LEU A 328 -12.76 6.65 -4.01
C LEU A 328 -13.98 6.93 -3.13
N GLN A 329 -14.84 5.94 -2.88
CA GLN A 329 -15.98 6.04 -1.96
C GLN A 329 -15.59 6.36 -0.50
N GLN A 330 -14.32 6.16 -0.13
CA GLN A 330 -13.81 6.52 1.20
C GLN A 330 -13.25 7.95 1.28
N LEU A 331 -13.07 8.63 0.15
CA LEU A 331 -12.79 10.06 0.17
C LEU A 331 -14.02 10.82 0.69
N PRO A 332 -13.87 12.10 1.12
CA PRO A 332 -15.02 12.92 1.44
C PRO A 332 -16.01 12.96 0.28
N THR A 333 -17.31 12.92 0.58
CA THR A 333 -18.34 12.92 -0.46
C THR A 333 -18.23 14.14 -1.38
N ALA A 334 -18.61 14.00 -2.66
CA ALA A 334 -18.58 15.10 -3.63
C ALA A 334 -19.31 16.37 -3.13
N THR A 335 -20.34 16.19 -2.30
CA THR A 335 -21.04 17.25 -1.57
C THR A 335 -20.95 17.04 -0.06
N ASN A 336 -20.80 18.12 0.71
CA ASN A 336 -20.91 18.06 2.16
C ASN A 336 -22.39 17.99 2.62
N ALA A 337 -22.62 17.92 3.94
CA ALA A 337 -23.97 17.86 4.51
C ALA A 337 -24.86 19.08 4.20
N ALA A 338 -24.27 20.22 3.82
CA ALA A 338 -24.99 21.42 3.38
C ALA A 338 -25.23 21.46 1.85
N GLY A 339 -24.85 20.40 1.13
CA GLY A 339 -24.96 20.32 -0.33
C GLY A 339 -23.88 21.11 -1.08
N GLN A 340 -22.84 21.58 -0.40
CA GLN A 340 -21.74 22.33 -1.02
C GLN A 340 -20.74 21.36 -1.64
N ILE A 341 -20.28 21.68 -2.85
CA ILE A 341 -19.31 20.86 -3.59
C ILE A 341 -17.95 20.91 -2.89
N GLN A 342 -17.29 19.77 -2.78
CA GLN A 342 -15.96 19.63 -2.21
C GLN A 342 -14.93 19.38 -3.32
N ALA A 343 -13.71 19.90 -3.15
CA ALA A 343 -12.57 19.66 -4.03
C ALA A 343 -11.36 19.22 -3.20
N LEU A 344 -10.74 18.09 -3.55
CA LEU A 344 -9.47 17.63 -2.99
C LEU A 344 -8.33 18.20 -3.82
N ILE A 345 -7.48 19.04 -3.23
CA ILE A 345 -6.39 19.72 -3.94
C ILE A 345 -5.19 18.79 -4.11
N GLU A 346 -4.76 18.56 -5.35
CA GLU A 346 -3.60 17.72 -5.69
C GLU A 346 -2.37 18.56 -5.95
N ILE A 347 -2.50 19.61 -6.77
CA ILE A 347 -1.42 20.49 -7.18
C ILE A 347 -1.80 21.92 -6.84
N PRO A 348 -1.17 22.52 -5.82
CA PRO A 348 -1.37 23.94 -5.52
C PRO A 348 -1.01 24.85 -6.68
N ALA A 349 -1.72 25.97 -6.83
CA ALA A 349 -1.42 26.99 -7.83
C ALA A 349 0.06 27.43 -7.74
N GLY A 350 0.70 27.62 -8.88
CA GLY A 350 2.11 28.00 -8.95
C GLY A 350 3.11 26.85 -8.79
N GLN A 351 2.66 25.59 -8.64
CA GLN A 351 3.55 24.42 -8.61
C GLN A 351 3.65 23.72 -9.98
N VAL A 352 4.70 22.90 -10.14
CA VAL A 352 4.98 22.13 -11.38
C VAL A 352 5.02 20.61 -11.17
N ALA A 353 5.03 20.15 -9.91
CA ALA A 353 5.05 18.73 -9.61
C ALA A 353 3.68 18.13 -9.91
N LYS A 354 3.62 17.10 -10.78
CA LYS A 354 2.36 16.43 -11.10
C LYS A 354 2.02 15.41 -10.02
N TRP A 355 1.42 15.92 -8.95
CA TRP A 355 0.74 15.11 -7.96
C TRP A 355 -0.62 14.69 -8.48
N GLN A 356 -1.07 13.52 -8.08
CA GLN A 356 -2.38 12.98 -8.40
C GLN A 356 -2.86 12.09 -7.26
N GLN A 357 -4.17 11.90 -7.19
CA GLN A 357 -4.79 10.82 -6.46
C GLN A 357 -4.21 9.49 -6.96
N SER A 358 -3.74 8.66 -6.03
CA SER A 358 -3.12 7.40 -6.40
C SER A 358 -4.19 6.40 -6.85
N LYS A 359 -4.17 6.02 -8.12
CA LYS A 359 -5.00 4.91 -8.64
C LYS A 359 -4.75 3.61 -7.86
N SER A 360 -3.56 3.48 -7.29
CA SER A 360 -3.14 2.32 -6.51
C SER A 360 -3.40 2.44 -5.01
N GLN A 361 -3.58 3.64 -4.46
CA GLN A 361 -3.82 3.86 -3.04
C GLN A 361 -4.80 5.02 -2.90
N PRO A 362 -6.10 4.79 -3.11
CA PRO A 362 -6.98 5.89 -3.45
C PRO A 362 -7.14 7.02 -2.41
N LEU A 363 -6.74 6.74 -1.17
CA LEU A 363 -6.70 7.67 -0.04
C LEU A 363 -5.44 8.55 0.02
N LEU A 364 -4.45 8.30 -0.83
CA LEU A 364 -3.17 8.99 -0.84
C LEU A 364 -2.99 9.76 -2.15
N LEU A 365 -2.25 10.87 -2.04
CA LEU A 365 -1.67 11.54 -3.19
C LEU A 365 -0.29 10.95 -3.47
N GLU A 366 -0.02 10.68 -4.74
CA GLU A 366 1.29 10.24 -5.23
C GLU A 366 1.87 11.26 -6.21
N TRP A 367 3.20 11.31 -6.26
CA TRP A 367 3.88 12.04 -7.31
C TRP A 367 3.97 11.10 -8.51
N GLU A 368 3.31 11.44 -9.62
CA GLU A 368 3.34 10.63 -10.82
C GLU A 368 4.78 10.38 -11.27
N MET A 369 5.10 9.13 -11.61
CA MET A 369 6.41 8.73 -12.11
C MET A 369 6.31 8.50 -13.63
N LYS A 370 7.16 9.18 -14.40
CA LYS A 370 7.31 8.99 -15.85
C LYS A 370 8.76 8.63 -16.16
N ASP A 371 8.96 7.50 -16.85
CA ASP A 371 10.31 6.96 -17.16
C ASP A 371 11.20 6.80 -15.91
N GLY A 372 10.60 6.35 -14.81
CA GLY A 372 11.28 6.13 -13.53
C GLY A 372 11.67 7.41 -12.77
N LYS A 373 11.23 8.59 -13.22
CA LYS A 373 11.50 9.88 -12.56
C LYS A 373 10.20 10.58 -12.17
N PRO A 374 10.18 11.37 -11.07
CA PRO A 374 9.01 12.15 -10.70
C PRO A 374 8.68 13.16 -11.80
N ARG A 375 7.45 13.09 -12.32
CA ARG A 375 6.99 13.91 -13.44
C ARG A 375 6.79 15.34 -12.98
N LYS A 376 7.43 16.26 -13.68
CA LYS A 376 7.22 17.69 -13.56
C LYS A 376 6.71 18.22 -14.88
N ILE A 377 5.78 19.17 -14.83
CA ILE A 377 5.39 19.92 -16.00
C ILE A 377 6.54 20.84 -16.39
N ASN A 378 7.08 20.63 -17.59
CA ASN A 378 8.18 21.43 -18.14
C ASN A 378 7.61 22.58 -19.00
N TYR A 379 6.80 23.42 -18.36
CA TYR A 379 6.14 24.59 -18.94
C TYR A 379 5.92 25.63 -17.82
N LEU A 380 4.97 26.54 -17.96
CA LEU A 380 4.51 27.39 -16.88
C LEU A 380 3.90 26.55 -15.75
N PRO A 381 4.05 26.97 -14.47
CA PRO A 381 3.34 26.34 -13.37
C PRO A 381 1.82 26.33 -13.55
N TYR A 382 1.13 25.46 -12.82
CA TYR A 382 -0.33 25.40 -12.87
C TYR A 382 -0.93 26.76 -12.49
N PRO A 383 -1.80 27.35 -13.34
CA PRO A 383 -2.37 28.68 -13.11
C PRO A 383 -3.47 28.68 -12.05
N THR A 384 -3.94 27.50 -11.64
CA THR A 384 -5.00 27.29 -10.66
C THR A 384 -4.58 26.24 -9.66
N ASN A 385 -5.32 26.10 -8.56
CA ASN A 385 -5.23 24.90 -7.76
C ASN A 385 -5.92 23.79 -8.53
N TYR A 386 -5.18 22.72 -8.84
CA TYR A 386 -5.68 21.57 -9.55
C TYR A 386 -6.01 20.47 -8.55
N GLY A 387 -7.09 19.75 -8.79
CA GLY A 387 -7.40 18.55 -8.04
C GLY A 387 -8.62 17.84 -8.60
N ILE A 388 -9.30 17.09 -7.73
CA ILE A 388 -10.46 16.28 -8.09
C ILE A 388 -11.68 16.62 -7.25
N ILE A 389 -12.87 16.30 -7.76
CA ILE A 389 -14.08 16.15 -6.95
C ILE A 389 -14.02 14.76 -6.29
N PRO A 390 -13.90 14.68 -4.96
CA PRO A 390 -13.74 13.41 -4.27
C PRO A 390 -15.03 12.58 -4.36
N SER A 391 -14.89 11.26 -4.22
CA SER A 391 -15.99 10.29 -4.38
C SER A 391 -16.72 10.42 -5.73
N THR A 392 -15.99 10.67 -6.81
CA THR A 392 -16.51 10.59 -8.19
C THR A 392 -15.63 9.66 -9.02
N LEU A 393 -16.21 8.99 -10.01
CA LEU A 393 -15.48 8.26 -11.04
C LEU A 393 -16.04 8.61 -12.41
N TYR A 394 -15.24 9.27 -13.25
CA TYR A 394 -15.61 9.60 -14.62
C TYR A 394 -15.40 8.40 -15.55
N SER A 395 -16.24 7.37 -15.39
CA SER A 395 -15.95 6.04 -15.96
C SER A 395 -15.90 6.02 -17.50
N VAL A 396 -14.96 5.23 -18.03
CA VAL A 396 -14.80 5.00 -19.48
C VAL A 396 -16.09 4.43 -20.10
N ALA A 397 -16.78 3.54 -19.38
CA ALA A 397 -18.04 2.94 -19.82
C ALA A 397 -19.16 3.97 -20.06
N LYS A 398 -19.09 5.14 -19.43
CA LYS A 398 -20.03 6.26 -19.58
C LYS A 398 -19.44 7.41 -20.42
N GLY A 399 -18.25 7.21 -21.01
CA GLY A 399 -17.59 8.18 -21.89
C GLY A 399 -16.65 9.18 -21.19
N GLY A 400 -16.16 8.86 -19.98
CA GLY A 400 -15.08 9.59 -19.31
C GLY A 400 -13.70 8.95 -19.51
N ASP A 401 -12.72 9.40 -18.74
CA ASP A 401 -11.30 9.01 -18.80
C ASP A 401 -10.90 7.91 -17.80
N GLY A 402 -11.83 7.50 -16.93
CA GLY A 402 -11.60 6.51 -15.89
C GLY A 402 -10.95 7.06 -14.61
N ASP A 403 -10.86 8.38 -14.47
CA ASP A 403 -10.35 9.06 -13.28
C ASP A 403 -11.47 9.84 -12.54
N PRO A 404 -11.25 10.29 -11.29
CA PRO A 404 -12.20 11.21 -10.65
C PRO A 404 -12.36 12.50 -11.45
N LEU A 405 -13.51 13.16 -11.34
CA LEU A 405 -13.75 14.42 -12.06
C LEU A 405 -12.73 15.48 -11.65
N ASP A 406 -11.95 15.98 -12.61
CA ASP A 406 -10.98 17.03 -12.39
C ASP A 406 -11.65 18.39 -12.12
N VAL A 407 -11.02 19.20 -11.26
CA VAL A 407 -11.46 20.55 -10.92
C VAL A 407 -10.31 21.55 -10.85
N LEU A 408 -10.52 22.71 -11.46
CA LEU A 408 -9.66 23.89 -11.41
C LEU A 408 -10.27 24.89 -10.44
N VAL A 409 -9.67 25.01 -9.25
CA VAL A 409 -10.08 25.96 -8.23
C VAL A 409 -9.26 27.25 -8.37
N LEU A 410 -9.92 28.31 -8.85
CA LEU A 410 -9.33 29.62 -9.07
C LEU A 410 -9.04 30.31 -7.74
N GLY A 411 -7.88 30.98 -7.64
CA GLY A 411 -7.48 31.71 -6.44
C GLY A 411 -6.01 31.52 -6.07
N PRO A 412 -5.59 32.01 -4.88
CA PRO A 412 -4.25 31.80 -4.38
C PRO A 412 -3.98 30.31 -4.10
N ALA A 413 -2.70 29.97 -3.91
CA ALA A 413 -2.29 28.60 -3.63
C ALA A 413 -2.96 28.04 -2.35
N LEU A 414 -3.54 26.85 -2.48
CA LEU A 414 -4.13 26.06 -1.40
C LEU A 414 -3.18 24.93 -0.98
N ASP A 415 -3.43 24.34 0.18
CA ASP A 415 -2.59 23.24 0.65
C ASP A 415 -2.85 21.94 -0.15
N LYS A 416 -1.79 21.29 -0.59
CA LYS A 416 -1.87 19.95 -1.19
C LYS A 416 -2.48 18.96 -0.20
N GLY A 417 -3.48 18.19 -0.64
CA GLY A 417 -4.23 17.22 0.14
C GLY A 417 -5.34 17.84 0.99
N SER A 418 -5.53 19.16 0.93
CA SER A 418 -6.67 19.81 1.58
C SER A 418 -7.97 19.53 0.82
N VAL A 419 -9.08 19.45 1.55
CA VAL A 419 -10.42 19.43 0.99
C VAL A 419 -11.07 20.78 1.21
N VAL A 420 -11.45 21.44 0.13
CA VAL A 420 -11.96 22.82 0.13
C VAL A 420 -13.37 22.84 -0.43
N GLN A 421 -14.24 23.63 0.20
CA GLN A 421 -15.60 23.85 -0.30
C GLN A 421 -15.57 24.88 -1.42
N VAL A 422 -16.19 24.53 -2.54
CA VAL A 422 -16.13 25.33 -3.76
C VAL A 422 -17.51 25.54 -4.38
N ARG A 423 -17.65 26.63 -5.13
CA ARG A 423 -18.78 26.87 -6.03
C ARG A 423 -18.32 26.56 -7.46
N LEU A 424 -19.00 25.62 -8.12
CA LEU A 424 -18.84 25.41 -9.55
C LEU A 424 -19.36 26.62 -10.32
N ILE A 425 -18.56 27.13 -11.24
CA ILE A 425 -18.90 28.27 -12.11
C ILE A 425 -19.02 27.85 -13.58
N GLY A 426 -18.59 26.63 -13.92
CA GLY A 426 -18.69 26.06 -15.26
C GLY A 426 -17.81 24.83 -15.41
N LEU A 427 -17.57 24.42 -16.64
CA LEU A 427 -16.55 23.44 -17.00
C LEU A 427 -15.87 23.86 -18.31
N MET A 428 -14.62 23.43 -18.49
CA MET A 428 -13.86 23.54 -19.72
C MET A 428 -13.89 22.19 -20.43
N ARG A 429 -14.47 22.16 -21.64
CA ARG A 429 -14.51 20.95 -22.47
C ARG A 429 -13.16 20.73 -23.11
N MET A 430 -12.54 19.60 -22.83
CA MET A 430 -11.20 19.27 -23.30
C MET A 430 -11.18 17.86 -23.87
N SER A 431 -10.51 17.71 -25.01
CA SER A 431 -10.14 16.39 -25.54
C SER A 431 -8.63 16.25 -25.54
N ASP A 432 -8.15 15.10 -25.04
CA ASP A 432 -6.75 14.70 -25.00
C ASP A 432 -6.60 13.40 -25.78
N GLN A 433 -5.95 13.46 -26.95
CA GLN A 433 -5.80 12.30 -27.84
C GLN A 433 -7.12 11.63 -28.26
N GLY A 434 -8.22 12.40 -28.32
CA GLY A 434 -9.55 11.90 -28.68
C GLY A 434 -10.35 11.35 -27.51
N GLU A 435 -9.75 11.26 -26.31
CA GLU A 435 -10.45 10.97 -25.07
C GLU A 435 -11.02 12.27 -24.48
N ARG A 436 -12.17 12.17 -23.81
CA ARG A 436 -12.84 13.31 -23.18
C ARG A 436 -12.27 13.50 -21.77
N ASP A 437 -11.79 14.70 -21.49
CA ASP A 437 -11.03 15.02 -20.27
C ASP A 437 -11.45 16.38 -19.67
N ASP A 438 -12.77 16.55 -19.50
CA ASP A 438 -13.37 17.81 -19.06
C ASP A 438 -12.85 18.28 -17.70
N LYS A 439 -12.60 19.58 -17.59
CA LYS A 439 -12.09 20.21 -16.35
C LYS A 439 -13.17 21.08 -15.73
N LEU A 440 -13.67 20.72 -14.56
CA LEU A 440 -14.64 21.57 -13.85
C LEU A 440 -13.96 22.89 -13.42
N LEU A 441 -14.69 24.00 -13.48
CA LEU A 441 -14.22 25.30 -13.02
C LEU A 441 -14.92 25.68 -11.73
N ALA A 442 -14.12 26.06 -10.72
CA ALA A 442 -14.66 26.41 -9.42
C ALA A 442 -13.92 27.59 -8.77
N VAL A 443 -14.59 28.22 -7.80
CA VAL A 443 -14.02 29.21 -6.89
C VAL A 443 -14.26 28.78 -5.44
N PRO A 444 -13.38 29.10 -4.48
CA PRO A 444 -13.63 28.85 -3.06
C PRO A 444 -14.91 29.54 -2.59
N LEU A 445 -15.59 28.96 -1.60
CA LEU A 445 -16.65 29.68 -0.90
C LEU A 445 -16.04 30.79 -0.04
N GLY A 446 -16.49 32.03 -0.23
CA GLY A 446 -16.00 33.17 0.53
C GLY A 446 -16.48 34.51 -0.03
N ALA A 447 -16.34 35.58 0.77
CA ALA A 447 -16.72 36.93 0.38
C ALA A 447 -16.00 37.40 -0.89
N ASP A 448 -14.71 37.06 -1.00
CA ASP A 448 -13.84 37.49 -2.10
C ASP A 448 -14.28 36.95 -3.47
N TYR A 449 -15.04 35.85 -3.50
CA TYR A 449 -15.51 35.19 -4.72
C TYR A 449 -17.03 35.28 -4.90
N GLN A 450 -17.73 36.11 -4.12
CA GLN A 450 -19.20 36.20 -4.21
C GLN A 450 -19.70 36.64 -5.58
N GLN A 451 -18.96 37.52 -6.26
CA GLN A 451 -19.35 38.04 -7.56
C GLN A 451 -19.10 37.05 -8.71
N ILE A 452 -18.28 36.01 -8.49
CA ILE A 452 -17.97 34.99 -9.49
C ILE A 452 -18.91 33.79 -9.30
N HIS A 453 -19.89 33.68 -10.18
CA HIS A 453 -20.96 32.67 -10.13
C HIS A 453 -21.14 31.92 -11.46
N SER A 454 -20.42 32.33 -12.50
CA SER A 454 -20.41 31.71 -13.82
C SER A 454 -19.12 32.03 -14.57
N VAL A 455 -18.86 31.35 -15.69
CA VAL A 455 -17.74 31.70 -16.60
C VAL A 455 -17.92 33.12 -17.16
N GLU A 456 -19.15 33.58 -17.40
CA GLU A 456 -19.45 34.93 -17.88
C GLU A 456 -19.11 36.00 -16.83
N SER A 457 -19.45 35.77 -15.56
CA SER A 457 -19.05 36.69 -14.48
C SER A 457 -17.54 36.69 -14.27
N LEU A 458 -16.87 35.54 -14.41
CA LEU A 458 -15.40 35.46 -14.42
C LEU A 458 -14.81 36.34 -15.53
N ARG A 459 -15.31 36.22 -16.76
CA ARG A 459 -14.87 37.03 -17.91
C ARG A 459 -15.12 38.52 -17.71
N ALA A 460 -16.24 38.88 -17.08
CA ALA A 460 -16.59 40.28 -16.82
C ALA A 460 -15.66 40.93 -15.78
N ILE A 461 -15.30 40.19 -14.72
CA ILE A 461 -14.47 40.70 -13.63
C ILE A 461 -12.98 40.60 -13.97
N TYR A 462 -12.58 39.51 -14.64
CA TYR A 462 -11.20 39.21 -15.03
C TYR A 462 -11.12 38.87 -16.52
N PRO A 463 -11.13 39.89 -17.40
CA PRO A 463 -11.00 39.67 -18.84
C PRO A 463 -9.77 38.85 -19.21
N GLY A 464 -9.96 37.78 -19.99
CA GLY A 464 -8.90 36.89 -20.46
C GLY A 464 -8.54 35.72 -19.52
N ALA A 465 -9.17 35.61 -18.34
CA ALA A 465 -8.90 34.51 -17.42
C ALA A 465 -9.16 33.13 -18.04
N ASP A 466 -10.28 32.97 -18.75
CA ASP A 466 -10.63 31.72 -19.45
C ASP A 466 -9.67 31.41 -20.62
N GLN A 467 -9.18 32.45 -21.31
CA GLN A 467 -8.18 32.31 -22.38
C GLN A 467 -6.85 31.80 -21.82
N VAL A 468 -6.42 32.27 -20.65
CA VAL A 468 -5.21 31.76 -19.97
C VAL A 468 -5.37 30.27 -19.64
N LEU A 469 -6.52 29.86 -19.12
CA LEU A 469 -6.79 28.44 -18.84
C LEU A 469 -6.74 27.61 -20.11
N LYS A 470 -7.45 28.04 -21.15
CA LYS A 470 -7.46 27.38 -22.46
C LYS A 470 -6.04 27.20 -23.00
N LEU A 471 -5.28 28.29 -23.11
CA LEU A 471 -3.93 28.27 -23.64
C LEU A 471 -2.99 27.41 -22.81
N TRP A 472 -3.12 27.41 -21.48
CA TRP A 472 -2.28 26.58 -20.64
C TRP A 472 -2.52 25.09 -20.91
N PHE A 473 -3.78 24.65 -20.90
CA PHE A 473 -4.13 23.24 -21.09
C PHE A 473 -3.90 22.73 -22.51
N GLU A 474 -4.02 23.57 -23.54
CA GLU A 474 -3.64 23.18 -24.91
C GLU A 474 -2.12 22.96 -25.08
N ASN A 475 -1.29 23.55 -24.22
CA ASN A 475 0.16 23.63 -24.45
C ASN A 475 1.02 22.89 -23.40
N TYR A 476 0.51 22.55 -22.22
CA TYR A 476 1.34 22.10 -21.08
C TYR A 476 2.14 20.79 -21.30
N LYS A 477 1.76 19.96 -22.28
CA LYS A 477 2.48 18.71 -22.62
C LYS A 477 3.59 18.89 -23.66
N GLY A 478 3.72 20.06 -24.28
CA GLY A 478 4.66 20.28 -25.39
C GLY A 478 4.22 19.62 -26.70
N LEU A 479 5.05 19.75 -27.76
CA LEU A 479 4.77 19.22 -29.09
C LEU A 479 5.17 17.73 -29.25
N PRO A 480 4.51 16.96 -30.14
CA PRO A 480 3.35 17.35 -30.95
C PRO A 480 2.07 17.49 -30.10
N GLN A 481 1.32 18.56 -30.32
CA GLN A 481 0.06 18.83 -29.61
C GLN A 481 -1.04 17.89 -30.07
N GLN A 482 -1.72 17.30 -29.10
CA GLN A 482 -2.90 16.45 -29.30
C GLN A 482 -4.01 16.76 -28.29
N ILE A 483 -3.95 17.95 -27.67
CA ILE A 483 -4.98 18.45 -26.75
C ILE A 483 -5.74 19.57 -27.43
N SER A 484 -7.06 19.55 -27.34
CA SER A 484 -7.95 20.58 -27.86
C SER A 484 -8.95 21.00 -26.79
N VAL A 485 -9.08 22.31 -26.56
CA VAL A 485 -10.13 22.87 -25.70
C VAL A 485 -11.26 23.41 -26.59
N GLU A 486 -12.39 22.72 -26.54
CA GLU A 486 -13.55 23.00 -27.41
C GLU A 486 -14.36 24.21 -26.95
N GLY A 487 -14.28 24.55 -25.65
CA GLY A 487 -14.92 25.73 -25.09
C GLY A 487 -15.27 25.56 -23.61
N PHE A 488 -16.14 26.46 -23.13
CA PHE A 488 -16.60 26.47 -21.75
C PHE A 488 -18.11 26.27 -21.70
N ALA A 489 -18.58 25.55 -20.70
CA ALA A 489 -20.00 25.28 -20.48
C ALA A 489 -20.49 25.79 -19.11
N PRO A 490 -21.80 26.03 -18.95
CA PRO A 490 -22.38 26.62 -17.74
C PRO A 490 -22.22 25.74 -16.48
N ALA A 491 -22.32 26.38 -15.31
CA ALA A 491 -22.24 25.73 -14.00
C ALA A 491 -23.25 24.57 -13.81
N GLN A 492 -24.43 24.66 -14.45
CA GLN A 492 -25.47 23.64 -14.38
C GLN A 492 -24.99 22.30 -14.96
N GLU A 493 -24.25 22.33 -16.07
CA GLU A 493 -23.72 21.12 -16.70
C GLU A 493 -22.59 20.53 -15.85
N ALA A 494 -21.74 21.39 -15.28
CA ALA A 494 -20.70 20.98 -14.33
C ALA A 494 -21.31 20.25 -13.11
N LEU A 495 -22.40 20.81 -12.57
CA LEU A 495 -23.13 20.19 -11.46
C LEU A 495 -23.80 18.87 -11.86
N GLN A 496 -24.30 18.77 -13.09
CA GLN A 496 -24.89 17.54 -13.58
C GLN A 496 -23.84 16.43 -13.72
N LEU A 497 -22.64 16.74 -14.23
CA LEU A 497 -21.51 15.81 -14.23
C LEU A 497 -21.20 15.31 -12.81
N VAL A 498 -21.09 16.20 -11.83
CA VAL A 498 -20.84 15.77 -10.44
C VAL A 498 -21.92 14.81 -9.95
N LYS A 499 -23.20 15.05 -10.25
CA LYS A 499 -24.30 14.15 -9.85
C LYS A 499 -24.23 12.79 -10.56
N ASP A 500 -23.96 12.78 -11.86
CA ASP A 500 -24.00 11.56 -12.69
C ASP A 500 -22.85 10.59 -12.38
N TYR A 501 -21.75 11.14 -11.85
CA TYR A 501 -20.50 10.44 -11.58
C TYR A 501 -20.12 10.36 -10.10
N SER A 502 -20.96 10.86 -9.18
CA SER A 502 -20.80 10.63 -7.74
C SER A 502 -21.02 9.16 -7.38
N LEU A 503 -20.22 8.63 -6.46
CA LEU A 503 -20.20 7.23 -6.01
C LEU A 503 -21.04 6.95 -4.76
#